data_AF-A0A537W6B4-F1
#
_entry.id   AF-A0A537W6B4-F1
#
_cell.length_a   1.000
_cell.length_b   1.000
_cell.length_c   1.000
_cell.angle_alpha   90.00
_cell.angle_beta   90.00
_cell.angle_gamma   90.00
#
_symmetry.space_group_name_H-M   'P 1'
#
loop_
_entity.id
_entity.type
_entity.pdbx_description
1 polymer ?
#
loop_
_entity_poly.entity_id
_entity_poly.type
_entity_poly.pdbx_seq_one_letter_code
_entity_poly.pdbx_strand_id
1 'polypeptide(L)'
;MMKVGFVGLGIMGRPMAHNLIKGGHELFVYGKRTVPPEIREGATVCDTLKAVAEQAEVVIIMVPDTPDVQNVLFSPDGVAAGLKPGKTVVDMSSISPIETKVFAAEIVQKGCDYVDAPVSGGEVGAKAASLTIMVGGSEAAFNRVKPLFELMGKNITLVGDVGAGQTTKVANQIIVALTIEAVGEALLFASKAGADPAKVRQALMGGFASSRILEVHGERMINRTFDPGFRIELHQ
;
A
#
# COMPACT_ATOMS: atom_id res chain seq x y z
N MET A 1 22.69 1.62 -0.83
CA MET A 1 22.21 0.57 -1.75
C MET A 1 21.86 -0.66 -0.92
N MET A 2 20.66 -1.21 -1.08
CA MET A 2 20.17 -2.42 -0.38
C MET A 2 19.69 -3.44 -1.41
N LYS A 3 19.67 -4.72 -1.03
CA LYS A 3 19.09 -5.82 -1.82
C LYS A 3 17.63 -6.01 -1.45
N VAL A 4 16.72 -5.71 -2.37
CA VAL A 4 15.28 -5.66 -2.09
C VAL A 4 14.54 -6.68 -2.94
N GLY A 5 13.80 -7.57 -2.29
CA GLY A 5 12.80 -8.40 -2.94
C GLY A 5 11.50 -7.62 -3.10
N PHE A 6 10.85 -7.68 -4.25
CA PHE A 6 9.53 -7.06 -4.45
C PHE A 6 8.54 -8.07 -5.04
N VAL A 7 7.49 -8.36 -4.28
CA VAL A 7 6.46 -9.33 -4.64
C VAL A 7 5.13 -8.61 -4.84
N GLY A 8 4.51 -8.82 -6.01
CA GLY A 8 3.27 -8.16 -6.40
C GLY A 8 3.53 -6.92 -7.27
N LEU A 9 3.55 -7.10 -8.59
CA LEU A 9 3.81 -6.03 -9.57
C LEU A 9 2.52 -5.54 -10.24
N GLY A 10 1.45 -5.41 -9.44
CA GLY A 10 0.18 -4.84 -9.89
C GLY A 10 0.24 -3.33 -10.09
N ILE A 11 -0.94 -2.71 -10.15
CA ILE A 11 -1.11 -1.26 -10.39
C ILE A 11 -0.32 -0.41 -9.38
N MET A 12 -0.28 -0.84 -8.11
CA MET A 12 0.49 -0.19 -7.05
C MET A 12 1.96 -0.61 -7.03
N GLY A 13 2.21 -1.93 -7.00
CA GLY A 13 3.55 -2.45 -6.77
C GLY A 13 4.53 -2.20 -7.91
N ARG A 14 4.07 -2.15 -9.17
CA ARG A 14 4.93 -1.85 -10.32
C ARG A 14 5.61 -0.47 -10.24
N PRO A 15 4.89 0.66 -10.10
CA PRO A 15 5.54 1.96 -9.96
C PRO A 15 6.37 2.07 -8.67
N MET A 16 5.99 1.39 -7.59
CA MET A 16 6.78 1.32 -6.35
C MET A 16 8.15 0.65 -6.59
N ALA A 17 8.15 -0.54 -7.21
CA ALA A 17 9.36 -1.25 -7.61
C ALA A 17 10.25 -0.41 -8.52
N HIS A 18 9.65 0.30 -9.50
CA HIS A 18 10.38 1.20 -10.39
C HIS A 18 11.08 2.34 -9.65
N ASN A 19 10.44 2.92 -8.64
CA ASN A 19 11.06 3.98 -7.84
C ASN A 19 12.25 3.45 -7.02
N LEU A 20 12.19 2.22 -6.52
CA LEU A 20 13.32 1.59 -5.82
C LEU A 20 14.51 1.35 -6.75
N ILE A 21 14.27 0.90 -7.99
CA ILE A 21 15.30 0.76 -9.03
C ILE A 21 15.94 2.12 -9.33
N LYS A 22 15.12 3.16 -9.53
CA LYS A 22 15.61 4.54 -9.74
C LYS A 22 16.40 5.10 -8.57
N GLY A 23 16.05 4.69 -7.34
CA GLY A 23 16.79 5.00 -6.13
C GLY A 23 18.13 4.27 -5.99
N GLY A 24 18.50 3.42 -6.96
CA GLY A 24 19.76 2.70 -6.99
C GLY A 24 19.80 1.48 -6.08
N HIS A 25 18.65 0.85 -5.80
CA HIS A 25 18.59 -0.43 -5.09
C HIS A 25 18.67 -1.62 -6.07
N GLU A 26 19.24 -2.73 -5.62
CA GLU A 26 19.23 -3.98 -6.37
C GLU A 26 17.89 -4.70 -6.12
N LEU A 27 17.12 -4.96 -7.18
CA LEU A 27 15.77 -5.49 -7.05
C LEU A 27 15.67 -6.95 -7.50
N PHE A 28 15.02 -7.79 -6.70
CA PHE A 28 14.72 -9.18 -7.00
C PHE A 28 13.20 -9.36 -7.09
N VAL A 29 12.70 -9.89 -8.20
CA VAL A 29 11.25 -10.00 -8.44
C VAL A 29 10.87 -11.43 -8.83
N TYR A 30 9.62 -11.82 -8.58
CA TYR A 30 9.09 -13.14 -8.91
C TYR A 30 8.18 -13.11 -10.16
N GLY A 31 8.28 -14.17 -10.98
CA GLY A 31 7.28 -14.49 -12.01
C GLY A 31 7.69 -14.06 -13.41
N LYS A 32 8.55 -14.86 -14.07
CA LYS A 32 9.16 -14.52 -15.37
C LYS A 32 8.20 -13.95 -16.41
N ARG A 33 6.98 -14.49 -16.58
CA ARG A 33 6.01 -13.99 -17.57
C ARG A 33 5.19 -12.77 -17.09
N THR A 34 5.11 -12.56 -15.79
CA THR A 34 4.28 -11.53 -15.15
C THR A 34 5.06 -10.27 -14.78
N VAL A 35 6.39 -10.28 -14.88
CA VAL A 35 7.22 -9.08 -14.68
C VAL A 35 7.09 -8.14 -15.89
N PRO A 36 6.65 -6.88 -15.69
CA PRO A 36 6.59 -5.87 -16.74
C PRO A 36 7.97 -5.62 -17.37
N PRO A 37 8.07 -5.37 -18.70
CA PRO A 37 9.35 -5.15 -19.38
C PRO A 37 10.25 -4.11 -18.70
N GLU A 38 9.65 -2.99 -18.27
CA GLU A 38 10.34 -1.88 -17.62
C GLU A 38 10.97 -2.25 -16.27
N ILE A 39 10.41 -3.24 -15.56
CA ILE A 39 10.99 -3.76 -14.32
C ILE A 39 12.06 -4.81 -14.63
N ARG A 40 11.85 -5.63 -15.68
CA ARG A 40 12.78 -6.71 -16.06
C ARG A 40 14.16 -6.16 -16.44
N GLU A 41 14.23 -4.97 -17.00
CA GLU A 41 15.51 -4.32 -17.35
C GLU A 41 16.32 -3.86 -16.13
N GLY A 42 15.67 -3.59 -15.00
CA GLY A 42 16.30 -3.08 -13.78
C GLY A 42 16.27 -4.02 -12.58
N ALA A 43 15.80 -5.27 -12.75
CA ALA A 43 15.63 -6.23 -11.67
C ALA A 43 16.04 -7.65 -12.08
N THR A 44 16.56 -8.42 -11.13
CA THR A 44 16.83 -9.85 -11.29
C THR A 44 15.53 -10.64 -11.09
N VAL A 45 15.11 -11.37 -12.13
CA VAL A 45 13.91 -12.20 -12.11
C VAL A 45 14.23 -13.58 -11.54
N CYS A 46 13.51 -13.97 -10.48
CA CYS A 46 13.64 -15.23 -9.78
C CYS A 46 12.50 -16.20 -10.15
N ASP A 47 12.78 -17.50 -10.08
CA ASP A 47 11.81 -18.55 -10.42
C ASP A 47 10.85 -18.90 -9.28
N THR A 48 11.18 -18.53 -8.03
CA THR A 48 10.35 -18.75 -6.84
C THR A 48 10.40 -17.57 -5.88
N LEU A 49 9.40 -17.46 -4.99
CA LEU A 49 9.39 -16.44 -3.93
C LEU A 49 10.49 -16.71 -2.89
N LYS A 50 10.75 -17.99 -2.61
CA LYS A 50 11.92 -18.44 -1.86
C LYS A 50 13.23 -17.87 -2.43
N ALA A 51 13.45 -17.97 -3.74
CA ALA A 51 14.67 -17.47 -4.38
C ALA A 51 14.79 -15.94 -4.33
N VAL A 52 13.67 -15.21 -4.34
CA VAL A 52 13.65 -13.76 -4.04
C VAL A 52 14.12 -13.52 -2.61
N ALA A 53 13.52 -14.22 -1.64
CA ALA A 53 13.83 -14.07 -0.23
C ALA A 53 15.25 -14.48 0.13
N GLU A 54 15.86 -15.45 -0.56
CA GLU A 54 17.25 -15.88 -0.34
C GLU A 54 18.27 -14.78 -0.70
N GLN A 55 17.99 -14.00 -1.75
CA GLN A 55 18.88 -12.95 -2.25
C GLN A 55 18.68 -11.59 -1.56
N ALA A 56 17.44 -11.28 -1.17
CA ALA A 56 17.09 -10.00 -0.59
C ALA A 56 17.46 -9.88 0.91
N GLU A 57 17.77 -8.66 1.34
CA GLU A 57 17.86 -8.26 2.75
C GLU A 57 16.48 -7.85 3.29
N VAL A 58 15.70 -7.18 2.44
CA VAL A 58 14.32 -6.74 2.73
C VAL A 58 13.41 -7.28 1.63
N VAL A 59 12.29 -7.93 2.00
CA VAL A 59 11.27 -8.37 1.03
C VAL A 59 10.01 -7.53 1.22
N ILE A 60 9.65 -6.74 0.20
CA ILE A 60 8.41 -5.96 0.14
C ILE A 60 7.32 -6.79 -0.55
N ILE A 61 6.13 -6.82 0.03
CA ILE A 61 4.94 -7.49 -0.49
C ILE A 61 3.85 -6.44 -0.76
N MET A 62 3.24 -6.50 -1.95
CA MET A 62 2.16 -5.60 -2.37
C MET A 62 1.12 -6.37 -3.19
N VAL A 63 0.29 -7.16 -2.51
CA VAL A 63 -0.72 -8.05 -3.12
C VAL A 63 -2.15 -7.66 -2.69
N PRO A 64 -3.20 -8.20 -3.33
CA PRO A 64 -4.57 -7.70 -3.16
C PRO A 64 -5.15 -7.85 -1.75
N ASP A 65 -5.00 -9.02 -1.11
CA ASP A 65 -5.69 -9.32 0.15
C ASP A 65 -4.90 -10.29 1.07
N THR A 66 -5.44 -10.51 2.26
CA THR A 66 -4.90 -11.34 3.34
C THR A 66 -4.56 -12.76 2.89
N PRO A 67 -5.42 -13.48 2.14
CA PRO A 67 -5.08 -14.82 1.65
C PRO A 67 -3.91 -14.80 0.65
N ASP A 68 -3.77 -13.73 -0.13
CA ASP A 68 -2.64 -13.58 -1.06
C ASP A 68 -1.32 -13.37 -0.29
N VAL A 69 -1.35 -12.55 0.76
CA VAL A 69 -0.17 -12.37 1.65
C VAL A 69 0.21 -13.70 2.29
N GLN A 70 -0.77 -14.45 2.82
CA GLN A 70 -0.53 -15.77 3.40
C GLN A 70 0.11 -16.72 2.39
N ASN A 71 -0.42 -16.78 1.16
CA ASN A 71 0.12 -17.63 0.09
C ASN A 71 1.54 -17.21 -0.31
N VAL A 72 1.81 -15.91 -0.42
CA VAL A 72 3.14 -15.38 -0.73
C VAL A 72 4.14 -15.74 0.37
N LEU A 73 3.73 -15.62 1.63
CA LEU A 73 4.61 -15.88 2.77
C LEU A 73 4.87 -17.38 2.95
N PHE A 74 3.82 -18.20 2.97
CA PHE A 74 3.86 -19.52 3.60
C PHE A 74 3.57 -20.70 2.66
N SER A 75 3.42 -20.48 1.35
CA SER A 75 3.42 -21.60 0.39
C SER A 75 4.75 -22.37 0.43
N PRO A 76 4.83 -23.62 -0.08
CA PRO A 76 6.05 -24.44 -0.02
C PRO A 76 7.32 -23.75 -0.55
N ASP A 77 7.18 -22.93 -1.60
CA ASP A 77 8.25 -22.09 -2.17
C ASP A 77 8.03 -20.59 -1.91
N GLY A 78 7.32 -20.28 -0.83
CA GLY A 78 6.99 -18.94 -0.36
C GLY A 78 8.19 -18.18 0.22
N VAL A 79 8.00 -16.90 0.52
CA VAL A 79 9.03 -16.02 1.08
C VAL A 79 9.64 -16.61 2.35
N ALA A 80 8.82 -17.14 3.26
CA ALA A 80 9.27 -17.66 4.55
C ALA A 80 10.19 -18.88 4.44
N ALA A 81 10.16 -19.61 3.32
CA ALA A 81 11.05 -20.75 3.05
C ALA A 81 12.47 -20.32 2.64
N GLY A 82 12.67 -19.06 2.22
CA GLY A 82 13.97 -18.50 1.83
C GLY A 82 14.58 -17.54 2.86
N LEU A 83 13.87 -17.28 3.96
CA LEU A 83 14.34 -16.38 5.00
C LEU A 83 15.50 -16.96 5.81
N LYS A 84 16.40 -16.08 6.23
CA LYS A 84 17.48 -16.32 7.19
C LYS A 84 17.43 -15.24 8.27
N PRO A 85 17.93 -15.50 9.48
CA PRO A 85 17.95 -14.52 10.55
C PRO A 85 18.55 -13.17 10.11
N GLY A 86 17.97 -12.08 10.61
CA GLY A 86 18.39 -10.70 10.31
C GLY A 86 17.72 -10.05 9.09
N LYS A 87 16.98 -10.80 8.28
CA LYS A 87 16.18 -10.25 7.17
C LYS A 87 14.91 -9.56 7.65
N THR A 88 14.34 -8.71 6.82
CA THR A 88 13.08 -7.99 7.12
C THR A 88 12.02 -8.27 6.05
N VAL A 89 10.81 -8.61 6.47
CA VAL A 89 9.63 -8.66 5.61
C VAL A 89 8.81 -7.40 5.82
N VAL A 90 8.43 -6.73 4.74
CA VAL A 90 7.60 -5.52 4.75
C VAL A 90 6.35 -5.80 3.93
N ASP A 91 5.21 -5.94 4.60
CA ASP A 91 3.93 -6.09 3.92
C ASP A 91 3.25 -4.73 3.75
N MET A 92 3.16 -4.25 2.51
CA MET A 92 2.50 -2.99 2.16
C MET A 92 1.08 -3.19 1.62
N SER A 93 0.61 -4.44 1.61
CA SER A 93 -0.77 -4.81 1.28
C SER A 93 -1.73 -4.26 2.34
N SER A 94 -3.02 -4.15 2.01
CA SER A 94 -4.04 -3.79 3.00
C SER A 94 -4.79 -5.06 3.41
N ILE A 95 -4.53 -5.55 4.62
CA ILE A 95 -4.98 -6.86 5.08
C ILE A 95 -5.52 -6.81 6.51
N SER A 96 -6.05 -7.94 7.00
CA SER A 96 -6.54 -8.07 8.38
C SER A 96 -5.44 -7.75 9.41
N PRO A 97 -5.66 -6.79 10.34
CA PRO A 97 -4.72 -6.53 11.43
C PRO A 97 -4.51 -7.73 12.37
N ILE A 98 -5.48 -8.64 12.43
CA ILE A 98 -5.41 -9.86 13.25
C ILE A 98 -4.44 -10.85 12.59
N GLU A 99 -4.63 -11.13 11.30
CA GLU A 99 -3.77 -12.06 10.55
C GLU A 99 -2.34 -11.51 10.41
N THR A 100 -2.17 -10.20 10.24
CA THR A 100 -0.84 -9.54 10.27
C THR A 100 -0.04 -9.91 11.52
N LYS A 101 -0.67 -9.93 12.70
CA LYS A 101 0.03 -10.28 13.95
C LYS A 101 0.41 -11.77 13.97
N VAL A 102 -0.43 -12.63 13.42
CA VAL A 102 -0.13 -14.08 13.27
C VAL A 102 1.08 -14.26 12.34
N PHE A 103 1.03 -13.65 11.15
CA PHE A 103 2.11 -13.76 10.16
C PHE A 103 3.43 -13.23 10.70
N ALA A 104 3.39 -12.10 11.39
CA ALA A 104 4.57 -11.52 12.01
C ALA A 104 5.18 -12.42 13.08
N ALA A 105 4.36 -13.06 13.92
CA ALA A 105 4.86 -13.97 14.94
C ALA A 105 5.63 -15.16 14.32
N GLU A 106 5.13 -15.72 13.22
CA GLU A 106 5.82 -16.80 12.51
C GLU A 106 7.14 -16.35 11.87
N ILE A 107 7.19 -15.14 11.32
CA ILE A 107 8.40 -14.57 10.72
C ILE A 107 9.45 -14.24 11.80
N VAL A 108 9.02 -13.72 12.95
CA VAL A 108 9.89 -13.42 14.10
C VAL A 108 10.51 -14.69 14.69
N GLN A 109 9.77 -15.81 14.72
CA GLN A 109 10.32 -17.11 15.15
C GLN A 109 11.51 -17.59 14.29
N LYS A 110 11.64 -17.08 13.06
CA LYS A 110 12.77 -17.35 12.16
C LYS A 110 13.96 -16.41 12.37
N GLY A 111 13.89 -15.52 13.36
CA GLY A 111 14.90 -14.49 13.63
C GLY A 111 14.87 -13.33 12.64
N CYS A 112 13.73 -13.08 11.99
CA CYS A 112 13.52 -11.99 11.05
C CYS A 112 12.63 -10.90 11.64
N ASP A 113 12.71 -9.70 11.07
CA ASP A 113 11.79 -8.60 11.39
C ASP A 113 10.56 -8.64 10.48
N TYR A 114 9.40 -8.22 10.98
CA TYR A 114 8.18 -8.02 10.20
C TYR A 114 7.66 -6.60 10.40
N VAL A 115 7.28 -5.95 9.30
CA VAL A 115 6.76 -4.58 9.28
C VAL A 115 5.49 -4.56 8.42
N ASP A 116 4.34 -4.20 8.99
CA ASP A 116 3.15 -3.89 8.20
C ASP A 116 3.13 -2.40 7.86
N ALA A 117 3.13 -2.07 6.58
CA ALA A 117 3.25 -0.70 6.07
C ALA A 117 2.22 -0.40 4.97
N PRO A 118 0.90 -0.59 5.22
CA PRO A 118 -0.13 -0.29 4.23
C PRO A 118 -0.10 1.18 3.80
N VAL A 119 -0.52 1.41 2.55
CA VAL A 119 -0.39 2.71 1.89
C VAL A 119 -1.71 3.36 1.50
N SER A 120 -1.70 4.68 1.36
CA SER A 120 -2.78 5.48 0.77
C SER A 120 -2.22 6.48 -0.24
N GLY A 121 -3.01 6.84 -1.26
CA GLY A 121 -2.62 7.73 -2.37
C GLY A 121 -2.83 7.17 -3.78
N GLY A 122 -3.16 5.87 -3.89
CA GLY A 122 -3.48 5.21 -5.16
C GLY A 122 -2.31 5.16 -6.15
N GLU A 123 -2.60 4.77 -7.40
CA GLU A 123 -1.59 4.64 -8.45
C GLU A 123 -0.85 5.95 -8.73
N VAL A 124 -1.57 7.07 -8.67
CA VAL A 124 -1.00 8.41 -8.86
C VAL A 124 0.06 8.69 -7.79
N GLY A 125 -0.25 8.42 -6.52
CA GLY A 125 0.70 8.57 -5.43
C GLY A 125 1.91 7.64 -5.56
N ALA A 126 1.69 6.39 -5.99
CA ALA A 126 2.75 5.41 -6.19
C ALA A 126 3.73 5.83 -7.30
N LYS A 127 3.21 6.29 -8.45
CA LYS A 127 4.04 6.82 -9.56
C LYS A 127 4.83 8.06 -9.15
N ALA A 128 4.24 8.92 -8.34
CA ALA A 128 4.83 10.18 -7.90
C ALA A 128 5.68 10.08 -6.62
N ALA A 129 5.92 8.87 -6.10
CA ALA A 129 6.62 8.65 -4.82
C ALA A 129 6.07 9.49 -3.66
N SER A 130 4.74 9.63 -3.60
CA SER A 130 4.04 10.54 -2.68
C SER A 130 2.98 9.84 -1.83
N LEU A 131 3.06 8.51 -1.73
CA LEU A 131 2.20 7.72 -0.86
C LEU A 131 2.27 8.20 0.60
N THR A 132 1.15 8.01 1.29
CA THR A 132 1.12 7.99 2.74
C THR A 132 1.32 6.55 3.19
N ILE A 133 2.32 6.31 4.05
CA ILE A 133 2.74 4.98 4.51
C ILE A 133 2.54 4.92 6.03
N MET A 134 1.62 4.06 6.46
CA MET A 134 1.24 3.88 7.87
C MET A 134 1.92 2.61 8.39
N VAL A 135 2.88 2.74 9.30
CA VAL A 135 3.79 1.64 9.65
C VAL A 135 3.52 1.09 11.05
N GLY A 136 3.38 -0.22 11.14
CA GLY A 136 3.47 -1.02 12.37
C GLY A 136 4.76 -1.84 12.37
N GLY A 137 5.50 -1.83 13.49
CA GLY A 137 6.75 -2.55 13.64
C GLY A 137 7.62 -2.01 14.76
N SER A 138 8.75 -2.66 15.02
CA SER A 138 9.73 -2.12 15.96
C SER A 138 10.39 -0.87 15.39
N GLU A 139 10.83 0.06 16.25
CA GLU A 139 11.54 1.26 15.82
C GLU A 139 12.84 0.92 15.06
N ALA A 140 13.53 -0.14 15.48
CA ALA A 140 14.73 -0.63 14.80
C ALA A 140 14.44 -1.14 13.38
N ALA A 141 13.35 -1.91 13.20
CA ALA A 141 12.95 -2.39 11.87
C ALA A 141 12.49 -1.22 11.00
N PHE A 142 11.68 -0.31 11.54
CA PHE A 142 11.24 0.91 10.85
C PHE A 142 12.41 1.74 10.34
N ASN A 143 13.38 2.06 11.20
CA ASN A 143 14.54 2.87 10.82
C ASN A 143 15.39 2.20 9.73
N ARG A 144 15.47 0.87 9.72
CA ARG A 144 16.18 0.11 8.68
C ARG A 144 15.53 0.23 7.31
N VAL A 145 14.20 0.16 7.25
CA VAL A 145 13.45 0.18 5.97
C VAL A 145 13.01 1.57 5.55
N LYS A 146 13.12 2.57 6.42
CA LYS A 146 12.75 3.97 6.15
C LYS A 146 13.35 4.54 4.85
N PRO A 147 14.63 4.29 4.49
CA PRO A 147 15.17 4.77 3.21
C PRO A 147 14.44 4.21 1.98
N LEU A 148 13.84 3.00 2.08
CA LEU A 148 13.01 2.44 1.01
C LEU A 148 11.65 3.16 0.95
N PHE A 149 11.07 3.46 2.11
CA PHE A 149 9.80 4.19 2.19
C PHE A 149 9.91 5.60 1.61
N GLU A 150 11.04 6.29 1.83
CA GLU A 150 11.28 7.65 1.30
C GLU A 150 11.36 7.70 -0.23
N LEU A 151 11.59 6.58 -0.91
CA LEU A 151 11.54 6.47 -2.37
C LEU A 151 10.13 6.19 -2.91
N MET A 152 9.17 5.87 -2.05
CA MET A 152 7.81 5.49 -2.45
C MET A 152 6.74 6.41 -1.86
N GLY A 153 7.05 7.11 -0.78
CA GLY A 153 6.10 7.91 -0.01
C GLY A 153 6.67 9.23 0.49
N LYS A 154 5.75 10.13 0.84
CA LYS A 154 6.05 11.46 1.37
C LYS A 154 5.64 11.62 2.83
N ASN A 155 4.52 11.02 3.23
CA ASN A 155 4.07 11.00 4.63
C ASN A 155 4.29 9.60 5.19
N ILE A 156 5.30 9.43 6.05
CA ILE A 156 5.71 8.13 6.56
C ILE A 156 5.65 8.21 8.08
N THR A 157 4.88 7.33 8.71
CA THR A 157 4.64 7.39 10.15
C THR A 157 4.74 6.00 10.76
N LEU A 158 5.63 5.83 11.74
CA LEU A 158 5.60 4.70 12.65
C LEU A 158 4.48 4.94 13.66
N VAL A 159 3.41 4.17 13.57
CA VAL A 159 2.22 4.35 14.40
C VAL A 159 2.31 3.56 15.70
N GLY A 160 3.00 2.43 15.68
CA GLY A 160 3.18 1.57 16.84
C GLY A 160 3.74 0.22 16.45
N ASP A 161 3.52 -0.78 17.30
CA ASP A 161 3.94 -2.15 17.05
C ASP A 161 3.19 -2.79 15.87
N VAL A 162 3.60 -4.00 15.51
CA VAL A 162 3.01 -4.75 14.40
C VAL A 162 1.48 -4.87 14.51
N GLY A 163 0.80 -4.59 13.39
CA GLY A 163 -0.65 -4.51 13.24
C GLY A 163 -1.20 -3.11 13.45
N ALA A 164 -0.43 -2.17 14.01
CA ALA A 164 -0.85 -0.77 14.14
C ALA A 164 -0.95 -0.08 12.76
N GLY A 165 -0.10 -0.46 11.79
CA GLY A 165 -0.17 0.03 10.42
C GLY A 165 -1.50 -0.35 9.76
N GLN A 166 -1.83 -1.65 9.79
CA GLN A 166 -3.13 -2.13 9.27
C GLN A 166 -4.32 -1.53 10.01
N THR A 167 -4.26 -1.45 11.34
CA THR A 167 -5.34 -0.82 12.14
C THR A 167 -5.56 0.63 11.72
N THR A 168 -4.48 1.37 11.50
CA THR A 168 -4.54 2.76 11.02
C THR A 168 -5.11 2.84 9.62
N LYS A 169 -4.73 1.93 8.73
CA LYS A 169 -5.29 1.87 7.37
C LYS A 169 -6.79 1.59 7.39
N VAL A 170 -7.26 0.66 8.23
CA VAL A 170 -8.69 0.40 8.42
C VAL A 170 -9.41 1.65 8.90
N ALA A 171 -8.90 2.34 9.93
CA ALA A 171 -9.48 3.60 10.41
C ALA A 171 -9.54 4.68 9.31
N ASN A 172 -8.48 4.82 8.51
CA ASN A 172 -8.46 5.71 7.35
C ASN A 172 -9.57 5.34 6.35
N GLN A 173 -9.72 4.06 6.00
CA GLN A 173 -10.72 3.62 5.03
C GLN A 173 -12.16 3.78 5.53
N ILE A 174 -12.42 3.63 6.83
CA ILE A 174 -13.71 3.94 7.47
C ILE A 174 -14.05 5.41 7.26
N ILE A 175 -13.12 6.32 7.57
CA ILE A 175 -13.32 7.77 7.39
C ILE A 175 -13.56 8.11 5.92
N VAL A 176 -12.74 7.55 5.01
CA VAL A 176 -12.88 7.77 3.56
C VAL A 176 -14.25 7.31 3.07
N ALA A 177 -14.71 6.11 3.44
CA ALA A 177 -16.02 5.58 3.04
C ALA A 177 -17.17 6.47 3.51
N LEU A 178 -17.22 6.74 4.82
CA LEU A 178 -18.27 7.55 5.44
C LEU A 178 -18.34 8.95 4.84
N THR A 179 -17.19 9.55 4.55
CA THR A 179 -17.15 10.90 3.96
C THR A 179 -17.56 10.88 2.49
N ILE A 180 -17.22 9.84 1.72
CA ILE A 180 -17.69 9.70 0.33
C ILE A 180 -19.21 9.64 0.33
N GLU A 181 -19.80 8.85 1.22
CA GLU A 181 -21.25 8.73 1.32
C GLU A 181 -21.91 10.04 1.75
N ALA A 182 -21.37 10.71 2.79
CA ALA A 182 -21.88 12.00 3.23
C ALA A 182 -21.86 13.07 2.11
N VAL A 183 -20.81 13.09 1.28
CA VAL A 183 -20.73 13.98 0.11
C VAL A 183 -21.78 13.59 -0.94
N GLY A 184 -21.96 12.29 -1.19
CA GLY A 184 -22.97 11.76 -2.10
C GLY A 184 -24.39 12.18 -1.68
N GLU A 185 -24.76 11.95 -0.41
CA GLU A 185 -26.04 12.34 0.15
C GLU A 185 -26.27 13.86 0.05
N ALA A 186 -25.30 14.66 0.51
CA ALA A 186 -25.44 16.12 0.54
C ALA A 186 -25.59 16.73 -0.86
N LEU A 187 -24.79 16.29 -1.84
CA LEU A 187 -24.88 16.80 -3.21
C LEU A 187 -26.14 16.33 -3.93
N LEU A 188 -26.59 15.09 -3.69
CA LEU A 188 -27.86 14.59 -4.22
C LEU A 188 -29.05 15.36 -3.64
N PHE A 189 -29.07 15.57 -2.33
CA PHE A 189 -30.06 16.39 -1.65
C PHE A 189 -30.10 17.81 -2.23
N ALA A 190 -28.95 18.48 -2.31
CA ALA A 190 -28.86 19.84 -2.84
C ALA A 190 -29.38 19.93 -4.29
N SER A 191 -29.02 18.95 -5.12
CA SER A 191 -29.51 18.85 -6.50
C SER A 191 -31.04 18.71 -6.56
N LYS A 192 -31.61 17.84 -5.72
CA LYS A 192 -33.07 17.62 -5.64
C LYS A 192 -33.82 18.81 -5.05
N ALA A 193 -33.18 19.60 -4.20
CA ALA A 193 -33.71 20.85 -3.67
C ALA A 193 -33.61 22.03 -4.66
N GLY A 194 -33.02 21.82 -5.85
CA GLY A 194 -32.91 22.83 -6.91
C GLY A 194 -31.65 23.69 -6.87
N ALA A 195 -30.70 23.39 -5.99
CA ALA A 195 -29.40 24.07 -5.96
C ALA A 195 -28.42 23.45 -6.97
N ASP A 196 -27.49 24.26 -7.48
CA ASP A 196 -26.37 23.78 -8.30
C ASP A 196 -25.32 23.07 -7.40
N PRO A 197 -25.10 21.75 -7.56
CA PRO A 197 -24.14 21.00 -6.75
C PRO A 197 -22.70 21.56 -6.83
N ALA A 198 -22.31 22.15 -7.96
CA ALA A 198 -20.98 22.75 -8.11
C ALA A 198 -20.81 23.99 -7.22
N LYS A 199 -21.84 24.84 -7.14
CA LYS A 199 -21.87 26.02 -6.26
C LYS A 199 -21.96 25.63 -4.79
N VAL A 200 -22.75 24.60 -4.47
CA VAL A 200 -22.82 24.05 -3.11
C VAL A 200 -21.46 23.53 -2.66
N ARG A 201 -20.79 22.69 -3.48
CA ARG A 201 -19.42 22.25 -3.20
C ARG A 201 -18.49 23.44 -2.99
N GLN A 202 -18.51 24.43 -3.88
CA GLN A 202 -17.66 25.62 -3.75
C GLN A 202 -17.87 26.35 -2.41
N ALA A 203 -19.12 26.53 -1.98
CA ALA A 203 -19.44 27.18 -0.72
C ALA A 203 -18.98 26.36 0.50
N LEU A 204 -19.16 25.04 0.46
CA LEU A 204 -18.80 24.12 1.55
C LEU A 204 -17.28 23.98 1.76
N MET A 205 -16.47 24.21 0.71
CA MET A 205 -15.00 24.13 0.81
C MET A 205 -14.37 25.13 1.78
N GLY A 206 -15.07 26.22 2.13
CA GLY A 206 -14.58 27.23 3.07
C GLY A 206 -14.93 26.98 4.54
N GLY A 207 -15.70 25.93 4.86
CA GLY A 207 -16.21 25.66 6.21
C GLY A 207 -15.80 24.30 6.77
N PHE A 208 -16.43 23.91 7.89
CA PHE A 208 -16.15 22.63 8.58
C PHE A 208 -16.44 21.38 7.73
N ALA A 209 -17.22 21.50 6.66
CA ALA A 209 -17.46 20.41 5.72
C ALA A 209 -16.26 20.15 4.78
N SER A 210 -15.27 21.05 4.76
CA SER A 210 -14.09 20.92 3.91
C SER A 210 -13.32 19.66 4.23
N SER A 211 -13.09 18.84 3.20
CA SER A 211 -12.34 17.59 3.30
C SER A 211 -11.74 17.25 1.94
N ARG A 212 -10.69 16.41 1.92
CA ARG A 212 -10.10 15.92 0.67
C ARG A 212 -11.12 15.17 -0.20
N ILE A 213 -12.11 14.53 0.43
CA ILE A 213 -13.17 13.81 -0.26
C ILE A 213 -14.15 14.77 -0.93
N LEU A 214 -14.59 15.83 -0.25
CA LEU A 214 -15.42 16.86 -0.88
C LEU A 214 -14.69 17.54 -2.05
N GLU A 215 -13.40 17.81 -1.87
CA GLU A 215 -12.56 18.39 -2.91
C GLU A 215 -12.49 17.47 -4.14
N VAL A 216 -12.01 16.23 -3.98
CA VAL A 216 -11.73 15.34 -5.12
C VAL A 216 -12.96 14.58 -5.59
N HIS A 217 -13.65 13.89 -4.69
CA HIS A 217 -14.77 13.02 -5.04
C HIS A 217 -16.05 13.81 -5.30
N GLY A 218 -16.26 14.94 -4.60
CA GLY A 218 -17.36 15.85 -4.92
C GLY A 218 -17.27 16.36 -6.36
N GLU A 219 -16.08 16.72 -6.83
CA GLU A 219 -15.86 17.12 -8.23
C GLU A 219 -16.11 15.98 -9.21
N ARG A 220 -15.62 14.77 -8.91
CA ARG A 220 -15.89 13.57 -9.73
C ARG A 220 -17.38 13.25 -9.86
N MET A 221 -18.12 13.35 -8.76
CA MET A 221 -19.58 13.13 -8.75
C MET A 221 -20.30 14.13 -9.65
N ILE A 222 -19.90 15.41 -9.61
CA ILE A 222 -20.46 16.47 -10.46
C ILE A 222 -20.13 16.21 -11.93
N ASN A 223 -18.87 15.89 -12.23
CA ASN A 223 -18.39 15.67 -13.60
C ASN A 223 -18.72 14.28 -14.15
N ARG A 224 -19.33 13.39 -13.36
CA ARG A 224 -19.63 12.00 -13.69
C ARG A 224 -18.39 11.19 -14.10
N THR A 225 -17.23 11.49 -13.53
CA THR A 225 -15.97 10.80 -13.81
C THR A 225 -15.70 9.68 -12.81
N PHE A 226 -16.06 8.46 -13.19
CA PHE A 226 -15.97 7.26 -12.34
C PHE A 226 -14.92 6.25 -12.82
N ASP A 227 -13.98 6.68 -13.66
CA ASP A 227 -12.84 5.86 -14.03
C ASP A 227 -12.13 5.31 -12.77
N PRO A 228 -11.86 4.00 -12.69
CA PRO A 228 -11.39 3.39 -11.44
C PRO A 228 -10.02 3.92 -10.99
N GLY A 229 -10.01 4.82 -10.01
CA GLY A 229 -8.82 5.16 -9.22
C GLY A 229 -8.64 4.23 -8.00
N PHE A 230 -9.75 3.70 -7.49
CA PHE A 230 -9.86 2.65 -6.49
C PHE A 230 -11.23 1.98 -6.71
N ARG A 231 -11.28 0.66 -6.81
CA ARG A 231 -12.53 -0.06 -7.16
C ARG A 231 -13.41 -0.18 -5.92
N ILE A 232 -14.73 -0.07 -6.11
CA ILE A 232 -15.72 -0.22 -5.01
C ILE A 232 -15.55 -1.58 -4.31
N GLU A 233 -15.31 -2.66 -5.06
CA GLU A 233 -15.07 -4.00 -4.51
C GLU A 233 -13.83 -4.09 -3.62
N LEU A 234 -12.88 -3.15 -3.74
CA LEU A 234 -11.69 -3.08 -2.89
C LEU A 234 -11.90 -2.18 -1.67
N HIS A 235 -13.03 -1.49 -1.58
CA HIS A 235 -13.42 -0.65 -0.44
C HIS A 235 -14.36 -1.40 0.50
N GLN A 236 -13.89 -2.56 0.97
CA GLN A 236 -14.60 -3.42 1.92
C GLN A 236 -13.96 -3.36 3.31
#